data_AF-A0AAD8UJS2-F1
#
_entry.id   AF-A0AAD8UJS2-F1
#
_cell.length_a   1.000
_cell.length_b   1.000
_cell.length_c   1.000
_cell.angle_alpha   90.00
_cell.angle_beta   90.00
_cell.angle_gamma   90.00
#
_symmetry.space_group_name_H-M   'P 1'
#
loop_
_entity.id
_entity.type
_entity.pdbx_description
1 polymer ?
#
loop_
_entity_poly.entity_id
_entity_poly.type
_entity_poly.pdbx_seq_one_letter_code
_entity_poly.pdbx_strand_id
1 'polypeptide(L)'
;MANWGLIIPQLNATEIAYGDHYYRRRLQTLQSVDEMVDAVIKRLDQAGVLDNTYVIFTSDNGFHIGQHRLKPGKTCAIEEDINVPFLIRGPGVPKGKTVDFVTTHTDIAPTIFSLANITLREDFDGSPIPFSENGIQKAQNDPKHDHVNVEFWGTQRGYDAFGLASANNTYKAMRVLGDRYSLFYSVWCSNEREFYDMKKDPGQMTNLAGSGSGQLLDRPLSVVQDRLDALLLVLKSCKAETCRLPWRHIHPEGGVENLRDALDAKYDEFYAGQPKISFSDCKDFYDIASEGAQDTLVYYDP
;
A
#
# COMPACT_ATOMS: atom_id res chain seq x y z
N MET A 1 12.51 12.80 -2.13
CA MET A 1 12.50 13.94 -1.18
C MET A 1 11.14 13.97 -0.52
N ALA A 2 11.05 13.96 0.80
CA ALA A 2 9.75 14.13 1.47
C ALA A 2 9.16 15.52 1.15
N ASN A 3 7.84 15.65 1.26
CA ASN A 3 7.08 16.88 1.03
C ASN A 3 7.05 17.37 -0.44
N TRP A 4 6.93 16.44 -1.40
CA TRP A 4 6.91 16.74 -2.84
C TRP A 4 5.93 17.87 -3.22
N GLY A 5 4.74 17.91 -2.59
CA GLY A 5 3.70 18.90 -2.90
C GLY A 5 4.05 20.36 -2.59
N LEU A 6 5.05 20.61 -1.74
CA LEU A 6 5.46 21.97 -1.35
C LEU A 6 6.62 22.51 -2.20
N ILE A 7 7.40 21.64 -2.83
CA ILE A 7 8.62 22.01 -3.56
C ILE A 7 8.35 22.17 -5.07
N ILE A 8 7.36 21.46 -5.60
CA ILE A 8 7.01 21.52 -7.03
C ILE A 8 6.22 22.81 -7.31
N PRO A 9 6.64 23.63 -8.30
CA PRO A 9 5.92 24.84 -8.69
C PRO A 9 4.46 24.54 -9.07
N GLN A 10 3.59 25.53 -8.89
CA GLN A 10 2.22 25.42 -9.38
C GLN A 10 2.22 25.21 -10.89
N LEU A 11 1.33 24.32 -11.35
CA LEU A 11 1.16 24.05 -12.77
C LEU A 11 0.67 25.31 -13.49
N ASN A 12 1.32 25.65 -14.61
CA ASN A 12 0.87 26.72 -15.49
C ASN A 12 -0.30 26.25 -16.38
N ALA A 13 -0.94 27.19 -17.08
CA ALA A 13 -2.12 26.89 -17.90
C ALA A 13 -1.88 25.82 -18.99
N THR A 14 -0.69 25.77 -19.58
CA THR A 14 -0.32 24.78 -20.60
C THR A 14 -0.22 23.39 -19.99
N GLU A 15 0.36 23.28 -18.80
CA GLU A 15 0.53 22.01 -18.09
C GLU A 15 -0.81 21.46 -17.59
N ILE A 16 -1.70 22.35 -17.11
CA ILE A 16 -3.08 21.99 -16.75
C ILE A 16 -3.83 21.48 -17.99
N ALA A 17 -3.78 22.22 -19.10
CA ALA A 17 -4.42 21.80 -20.35
C ALA A 17 -3.90 20.46 -20.88
N TYR A 18 -2.60 20.20 -20.72
CA TYR A 18 -2.01 18.90 -21.04
C TYR A 18 -2.54 17.78 -20.12
N GLY A 19 -2.62 18.03 -18.81
CA GLY A 19 -3.21 17.10 -17.84
C GLY A 19 -4.66 16.76 -18.18
N ASP A 20 -5.49 17.76 -18.48
CA ASP A 20 -6.89 17.59 -18.87
C ASP A 20 -7.03 16.79 -20.17
N HIS A 21 -6.17 17.07 -21.15
CA HIS A 21 -6.11 16.31 -22.39
C HIS A 21 -5.73 14.85 -22.10
N TYR A 22 -4.70 14.60 -21.30
CA TYR A 22 -4.24 13.26 -20.94
C TYR A 22 -5.34 12.48 -20.19
N TYR A 23 -6.01 13.12 -19.23
CA TYR A 23 -7.15 12.55 -18.52
C TYR A 23 -8.27 12.14 -19.47
N ARG A 24 -8.67 13.02 -20.40
CA ARG A 24 -9.70 12.71 -21.41
C ARG A 24 -9.29 11.52 -22.28
N ARG A 25 -8.03 11.44 -22.70
CA ARG A 25 -7.51 10.31 -23.49
C ARG A 25 -7.55 9.00 -22.70
N ARG A 26 -7.22 9.02 -21.40
CA ARG A 26 -7.33 7.83 -20.54
C ARG A 26 -8.77 7.37 -20.38
N LEU A 27 -9.73 8.27 -20.22
CA LEU A 27 -11.15 7.90 -20.17
C LEU A 27 -11.62 7.27 -21.50
N GLN A 28 -11.17 7.78 -22.64
CA GLN A 28 -11.46 7.18 -23.96
C GLN A 28 -10.86 5.78 -24.07
N THR A 29 -9.63 5.56 -23.60
CA THR A 29 -9.02 4.23 -23.56
C THR A 29 -9.78 3.29 -22.61
N LEU A 30 -10.21 3.79 -21.45
CA LEU A 30 -10.99 3.02 -20.48
C LEU A 30 -12.31 2.54 -21.09
N GLN A 31 -12.98 3.36 -21.90
CA GLN A 31 -14.18 2.96 -22.62
C GLN A 31 -13.91 1.74 -23.53
N SER A 32 -12.82 1.74 -24.30
CA SER A 32 -12.47 0.59 -25.14
C SER A 32 -12.16 -0.68 -24.33
N VAL A 33 -11.59 -0.52 -23.12
CA VAL A 33 -11.36 -1.64 -22.20
C VAL A 33 -12.70 -2.17 -21.65
N ASP A 34 -13.62 -1.28 -21.28
CA ASP A 34 -14.96 -1.65 -20.81
C ASP A 34 -15.75 -2.43 -21.87
N GLU A 35 -15.76 -1.94 -23.13
CA GLU A 35 -16.37 -2.63 -24.27
C GLU A 35 -15.75 -4.03 -24.51
N MET A 36 -14.43 -4.16 -24.32
CA MET A 36 -13.74 -5.45 -24.40
C MET A 36 -14.16 -6.39 -23.26
N VAL A 37 -14.26 -5.90 -22.02
CA VAL A 37 -14.70 -6.69 -20.87
C VAL A 37 -16.14 -7.18 -21.08
N ASP A 38 -17.06 -6.32 -21.51
CA ASP A 38 -18.44 -6.69 -21.85
C ASP A 38 -18.47 -7.79 -22.93
N ALA A 39 -17.64 -7.66 -23.97
CA ALA A 39 -17.55 -8.67 -25.03
C ALA A 39 -17.01 -10.02 -24.51
N VAL A 40 -16.05 -10.04 -23.57
CA VAL A 40 -15.56 -11.27 -22.94
C VAL A 40 -16.65 -11.91 -22.08
N ILE A 41 -17.33 -11.14 -21.24
CA ILE A 41 -18.40 -11.64 -20.38
C ILE A 41 -19.54 -12.23 -21.21
N LYS A 42 -19.99 -11.54 -22.27
CA LYS A 42 -21.02 -12.04 -23.20
C LYS A 42 -20.62 -13.34 -23.88
N ARG A 43 -19.35 -13.50 -24.26
CA ARG A 43 -18.86 -14.76 -24.86
C ARG A 43 -18.86 -15.91 -23.86
N LEU A 44 -18.47 -15.67 -22.61
CA LEU A 44 -18.53 -16.68 -21.55
C LEU A 44 -19.99 -17.10 -21.27
N ASP A 45 -20.92 -16.14 -21.30
CA ASP A 45 -22.36 -16.38 -21.12
C ASP A 45 -22.94 -17.21 -22.28
N GLN A 46 -22.66 -16.82 -23.53
CA GLN A 46 -23.08 -17.54 -24.73
C GLN A 46 -22.52 -18.97 -24.80
N ALA A 47 -21.32 -19.19 -24.27
CA ALA A 47 -20.73 -20.52 -24.16
C ALA A 47 -21.30 -21.35 -23.00
N GLY A 48 -22.14 -20.77 -22.14
CA GLY A 48 -22.75 -21.45 -20.99
C GLY A 48 -21.77 -21.75 -19.86
N VAL A 49 -20.60 -21.09 -19.81
CA VAL A 49 -19.54 -21.36 -18.81
C VAL A 49 -19.38 -20.24 -17.79
N LEU A 50 -20.08 -19.11 -17.96
CA LEU A 50 -19.94 -17.93 -17.11
C LEU A 50 -20.21 -18.22 -15.63
N ASP A 51 -21.24 -19.03 -15.31
CA ASP A 51 -21.60 -19.36 -13.93
C ASP A 51 -20.54 -20.18 -13.21
N ASN A 52 -19.66 -20.88 -13.94
CA ASN A 52 -18.53 -21.64 -13.42
C ASN A 52 -17.17 -20.93 -13.66
N THR A 53 -17.20 -19.62 -13.95
CA THR A 53 -16.00 -18.83 -14.21
C THR A 53 -15.82 -17.76 -13.14
N TYR A 54 -14.62 -17.71 -12.56
CA TYR A 54 -14.18 -16.57 -11.78
C TYR A 54 -13.58 -15.51 -12.72
N VAL A 55 -14.02 -14.26 -12.58
CA VAL A 55 -13.45 -13.11 -13.28
C VAL A 55 -12.92 -12.15 -12.23
N ILE A 56 -11.63 -11.86 -12.31
CA ILE A 56 -10.93 -10.89 -11.46
C ILE A 56 -10.50 -9.73 -12.34
N PHE A 57 -10.91 -8.51 -11.99
CA PHE A 57 -10.52 -7.27 -12.65
C PHE A 57 -9.69 -6.43 -11.68
N THR A 58 -8.49 -6.04 -12.11
CA THR A 58 -7.58 -5.23 -11.30
C THR A 58 -6.61 -4.42 -12.19
N SER A 59 -5.75 -3.60 -11.60
CA SER A 59 -4.68 -2.86 -12.28
C SER A 59 -3.33 -3.23 -11.68
N ASP A 60 -2.24 -3.10 -12.44
CA ASP A 60 -0.86 -3.30 -11.95
C ASP A 60 -0.47 -2.26 -10.89
N ASN A 61 -0.86 -1.01 -11.13
CA ASN A 61 -0.66 0.15 -10.29
C ASN A 61 -1.72 1.21 -10.61
N GLY A 62 -1.74 2.26 -9.81
CA GLY A 62 -2.49 3.49 -10.06
C GLY A 62 -1.78 4.44 -11.03
N PHE A 63 -2.27 5.67 -11.14
CA PHE A 63 -1.70 6.69 -12.02
C PHE A 63 -2.17 8.09 -11.67
N HIS A 64 -1.25 8.97 -11.30
CA HIS A 64 -1.52 10.41 -11.10
C HIS A 64 -1.43 11.22 -12.40
N ILE A 65 -2.20 12.31 -12.46
CA ILE A 65 -2.35 13.24 -13.58
C ILE A 65 -2.53 14.66 -13.01
N GLY A 66 -1.49 15.22 -12.40
CA GLY A 66 -1.53 16.57 -11.81
C GLY A 66 -1.72 16.60 -10.31
N GLN A 67 -2.15 15.50 -9.67
CA GLN A 67 -2.17 15.40 -8.20
C GLN A 67 -0.78 15.67 -7.65
N HIS A 68 -0.71 16.36 -6.51
CA HIS A 68 0.55 16.87 -5.95
C HIS A 68 1.40 17.73 -6.90
N ARG A 69 0.79 18.30 -7.96
CA ARG A 69 1.46 19.02 -9.06
C ARG A 69 2.40 18.13 -9.89
N LEU A 70 2.28 16.81 -9.74
CA LEU A 70 3.08 15.83 -10.47
C LEU A 70 2.60 15.70 -11.91
N LYS A 71 3.55 15.46 -12.82
CA LYS A 71 3.24 15.16 -14.22
C LYS A 71 2.59 13.79 -14.34
N PRO A 72 1.85 13.50 -15.42
CA PRO A 72 1.28 12.17 -15.65
C PRO A 72 2.32 11.06 -15.47
N GLY A 73 2.07 10.13 -14.56
CA GLY A 73 3.11 9.19 -14.14
C GLY A 73 2.62 8.11 -13.19
N LYS A 74 3.55 7.21 -12.85
CA LYS A 74 3.36 6.13 -11.88
C LYS A 74 4.70 5.73 -11.28
N THR A 75 5.03 6.20 -10.08
CA THR A 75 6.26 5.81 -9.35
C THR A 75 6.22 6.27 -7.89
N CYS A 76 5.16 6.95 -7.44
CA CYS A 76 5.10 7.65 -6.18
C CYS A 76 4.31 6.87 -5.14
N ALA A 77 4.63 7.10 -3.86
CA ALA A 77 3.92 6.52 -2.74
C ALA A 77 2.68 7.36 -2.35
N ILE A 78 1.83 7.67 -3.34
CA ILE A 78 0.59 8.44 -3.16
C ILE A 78 -0.61 7.55 -3.46
N GLU A 79 -1.77 7.85 -2.85
CA GLU A 79 -3.00 7.07 -3.04
C GLU A 79 -3.34 6.86 -4.52
N GLU A 80 -3.15 7.86 -5.37
CA GLU A 80 -3.43 7.75 -6.80
C GLU A 80 -2.59 6.69 -7.52
N ASP A 81 -1.39 6.37 -7.00
CA ASP A 81 -0.45 5.43 -7.60
C ASP A 81 -0.55 4.02 -7.00
N ILE A 82 -1.03 3.88 -5.76
CA ILE A 82 -1.00 2.61 -5.02
C ILE A 82 -2.38 1.98 -4.84
N ASN A 83 -3.45 2.78 -4.85
CA ASN A 83 -4.81 2.30 -4.62
C ASN A 83 -5.49 1.97 -5.95
N VAL A 84 -5.58 0.66 -6.25
CA VAL A 84 -6.08 0.15 -7.52
C VAL A 84 -7.43 -0.53 -7.39
N PRO A 85 -8.25 -0.58 -8.46
CA PRO A 85 -9.48 -1.37 -8.44
C PRO A 85 -9.17 -2.86 -8.21
N PHE A 86 -10.03 -3.53 -7.46
CA PHE A 86 -10.09 -4.98 -7.40
C PHE A 86 -11.55 -5.41 -7.37
N LEU A 87 -11.99 -6.11 -8.40
CA LEU A 87 -13.33 -6.69 -8.49
C LEU A 87 -13.22 -8.19 -8.75
N ILE A 88 -14.05 -8.98 -8.07
CA ILE A 88 -14.15 -10.41 -8.30
C ILE A 88 -15.62 -10.81 -8.47
N ARG A 89 -15.90 -11.67 -9.44
CA ARG A 89 -17.19 -12.37 -9.58
C ARG A 89 -16.95 -13.85 -9.84
N GLY A 90 -17.88 -14.70 -9.45
CA GLY A 90 -17.81 -16.13 -9.72
C GLY A 90 -18.67 -16.94 -8.75
N PRO A 91 -18.59 -18.28 -8.81
CA PRO A 91 -19.27 -19.16 -7.86
C PRO A 91 -19.02 -18.74 -6.41
N GLY A 92 -20.08 -18.66 -5.59
CA GLY A 92 -19.96 -18.36 -4.15
C GLY A 92 -19.55 -16.92 -3.79
N VAL A 93 -19.31 -16.04 -4.76
CA VAL A 93 -19.03 -14.62 -4.52
C VAL A 93 -20.35 -13.84 -4.40
N PRO A 94 -20.61 -13.12 -3.29
CA PRO A 94 -21.82 -12.32 -3.12
C PRO A 94 -21.93 -11.21 -4.18
N LYS A 95 -23.14 -11.02 -4.72
CA LYS A 95 -23.41 -9.98 -5.72
C LYS A 95 -23.56 -8.60 -5.06
N GLY A 96 -22.92 -7.58 -5.64
CA GLY A 96 -23.09 -6.19 -5.22
C GLY A 96 -22.54 -5.86 -3.83
N LYS A 97 -21.65 -6.72 -3.30
CA LYS A 97 -21.04 -6.53 -1.99
C LYS A 97 -19.73 -5.74 -2.14
N THR A 98 -19.55 -4.76 -1.26
CA THR A 98 -18.30 -4.00 -1.12
C THR A 98 -17.74 -4.24 0.27
N VAL A 99 -16.41 -4.28 0.36
CA VAL A 99 -15.65 -4.53 1.58
C VAL A 99 -14.52 -3.51 1.65
N ASP A 100 -14.04 -3.24 2.87
CA ASP A 100 -13.02 -2.24 3.17
C ASP A 100 -11.83 -2.81 3.96
N PHE A 101 -11.78 -4.13 4.15
CA PHE A 101 -10.59 -4.79 4.67
C PHE A 101 -9.43 -4.71 3.67
N VAL A 102 -8.21 -4.78 4.18
CA VAL A 102 -6.99 -4.59 3.39
C VAL A 102 -6.70 -5.81 2.53
N THR A 103 -6.32 -5.57 1.28
CA THR A 103 -5.81 -6.58 0.35
C THR A 103 -4.65 -6.00 -0.45
N THR A 104 -3.78 -6.86 -0.97
CA THR A 104 -2.59 -6.49 -1.75
C THR A 104 -2.44 -7.37 -2.98
N HIS A 105 -1.57 -7.00 -3.92
CA HIS A 105 -1.29 -7.84 -5.09
C HIS A 105 -0.67 -9.20 -4.75
N THR A 106 0.04 -9.31 -3.63
CA THR A 106 0.62 -10.60 -3.20
C THR A 106 -0.44 -11.61 -2.78
N ASP A 107 -1.67 -11.16 -2.51
CA ASP A 107 -2.83 -12.00 -2.17
C ASP A 107 -3.48 -12.65 -3.40
N ILE A 108 -3.19 -12.17 -4.62
CA ILE A 108 -3.83 -12.68 -5.84
C ILE A 108 -3.45 -14.14 -6.11
N ALA A 109 -2.17 -14.48 -6.02
CA ALA A 109 -1.69 -15.85 -6.22
C ALA A 109 -2.29 -16.86 -5.23
N PRO A 110 -2.25 -16.65 -3.89
CA PRO A 110 -2.89 -17.54 -2.94
C PRO A 110 -4.43 -17.58 -3.10
N THR A 111 -5.07 -16.49 -3.55
CA THR A 111 -6.50 -16.51 -3.89
C THR A 111 -6.78 -17.47 -5.04
N ILE A 112 -6.00 -17.42 -6.12
CA ILE A 112 -6.15 -18.34 -7.26
C ILE A 112 -5.93 -19.80 -6.82
N PHE A 113 -4.94 -20.05 -5.96
CA PHE A 113 -4.70 -21.39 -5.41
C PHE A 113 -5.92 -21.89 -4.62
N SER A 114 -6.47 -21.03 -3.74
CA SER A 114 -7.66 -21.35 -2.96
C SER A 114 -8.87 -21.63 -3.86
N LEU A 115 -9.09 -20.82 -4.89
CA LEU A 115 -10.17 -21.01 -5.88
C LEU A 115 -10.03 -22.31 -6.68
N ALA A 116 -8.80 -22.71 -6.99
CA ALA A 116 -8.48 -23.95 -7.69
C ALA A 116 -8.40 -25.18 -6.76
N ASN A 117 -8.65 -25.01 -5.45
CA ASN A 117 -8.51 -26.04 -4.42
C ASN A 117 -7.09 -26.67 -4.41
N ILE A 118 -6.07 -25.84 -4.60
CA ILE A 118 -4.65 -26.20 -4.55
C ILE A 118 -4.11 -25.82 -3.16
N THR A 119 -3.28 -26.69 -2.58
CA THR A 119 -2.60 -26.43 -1.31
C THR A 119 -1.77 -25.15 -1.40
N LEU A 120 -1.98 -24.22 -0.46
CA LEU A 120 -1.21 -23.00 -0.37
C LEU A 120 0.26 -23.30 -0.11
N ARG A 121 1.15 -22.53 -0.72
CA ARG A 121 2.57 -22.63 -0.46
C ARG A 121 2.94 -21.79 0.76
N GLU A 122 3.79 -22.33 1.61
CA GLU A 122 4.25 -21.64 2.82
C GLU A 122 5.05 -20.37 2.47
N ASP A 123 5.71 -20.36 1.31
CA ASP A 123 6.56 -19.26 0.83
C ASP A 123 5.80 -18.09 0.16
N PHE A 124 4.47 -18.11 0.14
CA PHE A 124 3.70 -16.95 -0.29
C PHE A 124 3.77 -15.81 0.72
N ASP A 125 3.97 -14.59 0.25
CA ASP A 125 3.96 -13.39 1.11
C ASP A 125 2.54 -12.92 1.45
N GLY A 126 1.56 -13.24 0.59
CA GLY A 126 0.15 -12.91 0.79
C GLY A 126 -0.69 -14.08 1.31
N SER A 127 -1.97 -13.78 1.56
CA SER A 127 -3.02 -14.74 1.99
C SER A 127 -4.20 -14.73 1.01
N PRO A 128 -5.01 -15.79 0.92
CA PRO A 128 -6.20 -15.77 0.06
C PRO A 128 -7.17 -14.66 0.47
N ILE A 129 -7.60 -13.86 -0.50
CA ILE A 129 -8.62 -12.81 -0.31
C ILE A 129 -9.95 -13.49 0.06
N PRO A 130 -10.60 -13.06 1.15
CA PRO A 130 -11.87 -13.63 1.58
C PRO A 130 -13.00 -13.11 0.68
N PHE A 131 -13.50 -13.95 -0.22
CA PHE A 131 -14.59 -13.60 -1.15
C PHE A 131 -15.94 -14.27 -0.83
N SER A 132 -15.97 -15.30 0.03
CA SER A 132 -17.23 -15.94 0.43
C SER A 132 -17.95 -15.13 1.52
N GLU A 133 -19.26 -15.27 1.64
CA GLU A 133 -20.05 -14.55 2.66
C GLU A 133 -19.48 -14.73 4.08
N ASN A 134 -19.19 -15.99 4.46
CA ASN A 134 -18.59 -16.33 5.74
C ASN A 134 -17.14 -15.84 5.86
N GLY A 135 -16.38 -15.87 4.77
CA GLY A 135 -14.99 -15.37 4.74
C GLY A 135 -14.95 -13.87 4.99
N ILE A 136 -15.79 -13.10 4.28
CA ILE A 136 -15.92 -11.66 4.44
C ILE A 136 -16.30 -11.31 5.88
N GLN A 137 -17.28 -12.00 6.45
CA GLN A 137 -17.73 -11.73 7.83
C GLN A 137 -16.62 -11.96 8.87
N LYS A 138 -15.76 -12.96 8.65
CA LYS A 138 -14.59 -13.23 9.50
C LYS A 138 -13.51 -12.17 9.32
N ALA A 139 -13.18 -11.86 8.08
CA ALA A 139 -12.12 -10.91 7.73
C ALA A 139 -12.42 -9.47 8.18
N GLN A 140 -13.69 -9.08 8.21
CA GLN A 140 -14.10 -7.77 8.71
C GLN A 140 -13.65 -7.49 10.15
N ASN A 141 -13.42 -8.54 10.94
CA ASN A 141 -12.97 -8.43 12.33
C ASN A 141 -11.57 -9.03 12.55
N ASP A 142 -10.82 -9.32 11.47
CA ASP A 142 -9.49 -9.89 11.58
C ASP A 142 -8.43 -8.78 11.68
N PRO A 143 -7.84 -8.55 12.86
CA PRO A 143 -6.85 -7.49 13.04
C PRO A 143 -5.52 -7.76 12.32
N LYS A 144 -5.29 -8.99 11.84
CA LYS A 144 -3.95 -9.45 11.41
C LYS A 144 -3.53 -8.93 10.05
N HIS A 145 -4.45 -8.40 9.26
CA HIS A 145 -4.19 -7.91 7.92
C HIS A 145 -4.51 -6.42 7.85
N ASP A 146 -3.76 -5.62 8.60
CA ASP A 146 -3.98 -4.19 8.76
C ASP A 146 -2.99 -3.34 7.94
N HIS A 147 -2.13 -3.95 7.12
CA HIS A 147 -1.04 -3.28 6.41
C HIS A 147 -0.95 -3.59 4.92
N VAL A 148 -0.33 -2.67 4.17
CA VAL A 148 0.11 -2.86 2.78
C VAL A 148 1.55 -2.37 2.68
N ASN A 149 2.47 -3.21 2.21
CA ASN A 149 3.83 -2.76 1.86
C ASN A 149 3.83 -2.15 0.45
N VAL A 150 4.53 -1.02 0.28
CA VAL A 150 4.68 -0.32 -0.99
C VAL A 150 6.13 0.11 -1.14
N GLU A 151 6.76 -0.28 -2.24
CA GLU A 151 8.19 -0.07 -2.44
C GLU A 151 8.48 0.38 -3.87
N PHE A 152 9.50 1.22 -4.01
CA PHE A 152 10.00 1.63 -5.31
C PHE A 152 11.50 1.89 -5.24
N TRP A 153 12.21 1.54 -6.31
CA TRP A 153 13.60 1.90 -6.53
C TRP A 153 13.73 2.53 -7.91
N GLY A 154 14.45 3.64 -7.97
CA GLY A 154 14.72 4.29 -9.25
C GLY A 154 14.31 5.74 -9.28
N THR A 155 14.33 6.26 -10.49
CA THR A 155 13.95 7.63 -10.80
C THR A 155 12.47 7.70 -11.14
N GLN A 156 11.83 8.78 -10.70
CA GLN A 156 10.51 9.12 -11.21
C GLN A 156 10.62 9.34 -12.72
N ARG A 157 9.84 8.60 -13.51
CA ARG A 157 9.71 8.84 -14.94
C ARG A 157 8.30 9.32 -15.23
N GLY A 158 8.16 10.64 -15.36
CA GLY A 158 6.95 11.23 -15.92
C GLY A 158 6.85 10.92 -17.42
N TYR A 159 5.63 10.68 -17.90
CA TYR A 159 5.35 10.63 -19.33
C TYR A 159 5.11 12.06 -19.83
N ASP A 160 6.12 12.69 -20.43
CA ASP A 160 5.94 14.05 -20.89
C ASP A 160 6.60 14.40 -22.23
N ALA A 161 6.15 15.54 -22.75
CA ALA A 161 6.68 16.29 -23.88
C ALA A 161 7.45 17.55 -23.43
N PHE A 162 7.68 17.72 -22.12
CA PHE A 162 8.15 18.96 -21.48
C PHE A 162 9.43 18.79 -20.63
N GLY A 163 10.01 17.59 -20.55
CA GLY A 163 11.30 17.30 -19.94
C GLY A 163 11.22 16.38 -18.70
N LEU A 164 12.15 15.43 -18.62
CA LEU A 164 12.28 14.51 -17.49
C LEU A 164 12.67 15.25 -16.20
N ALA A 165 11.76 15.32 -15.23
CA ALA A 165 12.13 15.52 -13.82
C ALA A 165 12.74 14.21 -13.28
N SER A 166 14.03 14.01 -13.54
CA SER A 166 14.76 12.80 -13.12
C SER A 166 15.30 12.94 -11.69
N ALA A 167 14.41 13.01 -10.71
CA ALA A 167 14.80 12.86 -9.30
C ALA A 167 14.72 11.38 -8.89
N ASN A 168 15.66 10.93 -8.06
CA ASN A 168 15.54 9.62 -7.45
C ASN A 168 14.30 9.62 -6.53
N ASN A 169 13.50 8.57 -6.69
CA ASN A 169 12.22 8.36 -6.05
C ASN A 169 12.21 7.06 -5.26
N THR A 170 13.38 6.57 -4.83
CA THR A 170 13.52 5.34 -4.06
C THR A 170 12.95 5.55 -2.65
N TYR A 171 12.05 4.66 -2.24
CA TYR A 171 11.42 4.68 -0.92
C TYR A 171 11.00 3.28 -0.45
N LYS A 172 10.81 3.17 0.86
CA LYS A 172 10.02 2.13 1.50
C LYS A 172 8.81 2.80 2.14
N ALA A 173 7.61 2.29 1.89
CA ALA A 173 6.38 2.89 2.37
C ALA A 173 5.38 1.82 2.77
N MET A 174 4.38 2.21 3.54
CA MET A 174 3.28 1.34 3.89
C MET A 174 1.98 2.11 4.11
N ARG A 175 0.88 1.40 3.91
CA ARG A 175 -0.44 1.77 4.41
C ARG A 175 -0.74 0.94 5.65
N VAL A 176 -1.38 1.55 6.64
CA VAL A 176 -1.84 0.87 7.84
C VAL A 176 -3.30 1.29 8.12
N LEU A 177 -4.23 0.35 8.07
CA LEU A 177 -5.67 0.58 8.16
C LEU A 177 -6.28 -0.29 9.24
N GLY A 178 -7.06 0.33 10.12
CA GLY A 178 -7.89 -0.36 11.09
C GLY A 178 -9.12 0.50 11.43
N ASP A 179 -10.00 -0.01 12.28
CA ASP A 179 -11.28 0.66 12.58
C ASP A 179 -11.13 2.15 12.95
N ARG A 180 -10.08 2.47 13.72
CA ARG A 180 -9.82 3.82 14.22
C ARG A 180 -8.81 4.62 13.40
N TYR A 181 -8.02 4.01 12.53
CA TYR A 181 -6.91 4.67 11.84
C TYR A 181 -6.84 4.31 10.36
N SER A 182 -6.39 5.26 9.55
CA SER A 182 -5.93 5.01 8.19
C SER A 182 -4.70 5.86 8.00
N LEU A 183 -3.53 5.24 7.96
CA LEU A 183 -2.25 5.91 8.01
C LEU A 183 -1.43 5.55 6.78
N PHE A 184 -0.67 6.52 6.31
CA PHE A 184 0.41 6.30 5.36
C PHE A 184 1.73 6.66 6.03
N TYR A 185 2.75 5.83 5.85
CA TYR A 185 4.09 6.09 6.35
C TYR A 185 5.14 5.73 5.29
N SER A 186 6.17 6.56 5.12
CA SER A 186 7.30 6.24 4.24
C SER A 186 8.62 6.76 4.75
N VAL A 187 9.69 6.08 4.34
CA VAL A 187 11.08 6.50 4.49
C VAL A 187 11.72 6.55 3.10
N TRP A 188 12.16 7.74 2.73
CA TRP A 188 12.83 8.00 1.45
C TRP A 188 14.32 7.67 1.53
N CYS A 189 14.96 7.42 0.39
CA CYS A 189 16.40 7.21 0.33
C CYS A 189 17.22 8.43 0.81
N SER A 190 16.60 9.62 0.85
CA SER A 190 17.16 10.83 1.49
C SER A 190 17.14 10.77 3.03
N ASN A 191 16.65 9.68 3.62
CA ASN A 191 16.34 9.55 5.04
C ASN A 191 15.25 10.50 5.54
N GLU A 192 14.50 11.13 4.66
CA GLU A 192 13.33 11.90 5.06
C GLU A 192 12.12 10.97 5.26
N ARG A 193 11.23 11.36 6.17
CA ARG A 193 10.02 10.61 6.49
C ARG A 193 8.78 11.36 6.05
N GLU A 194 7.77 10.62 5.60
CA GLU A 194 6.42 11.14 5.44
C GLU A 194 5.44 10.31 6.25
N PHE A 195 4.55 11.00 6.96
CA PHE A 195 3.53 10.40 7.80
C PHE A 195 2.22 11.18 7.63
N TYR A 196 1.15 10.52 7.19
CA TYR A 196 -0.15 11.16 6.96
C TYR A 196 -1.27 10.41 7.69
N ASP A 197 -2.18 11.16 8.33
CA ASP A 197 -3.48 10.66 8.80
C ASP A 197 -4.48 10.77 7.64
N MET A 198 -4.70 9.66 6.96
CA MET A 198 -5.43 9.58 5.70
C MET A 198 -6.94 9.76 5.87
N LYS A 199 -7.45 9.64 7.11
CA LYS A 199 -8.84 9.98 7.42
C LYS A 199 -9.04 11.50 7.42
N LYS A 200 -8.03 12.27 7.83
CA LYS A 200 -8.10 13.75 7.89
C LYS A 200 -7.50 14.42 6.66
N ASP A 201 -6.49 13.80 6.08
CA ASP A 201 -5.71 14.30 4.96
C ASP A 201 -5.61 13.23 3.86
N PRO A 202 -6.73 12.90 3.19
CA PRO A 202 -6.75 11.90 2.12
C PRO A 202 -5.87 12.30 0.93
N GLY A 203 -5.57 13.60 0.79
CA GLY A 203 -4.70 14.13 -0.26
C GLY A 203 -3.23 14.20 0.11
N GLN A 204 -2.80 13.67 1.27
CA GLN A 204 -1.39 13.61 1.69
C GLN A 204 -0.65 14.96 1.59
N MET A 205 -1.26 16.03 2.07
CA MET A 205 -0.75 17.40 1.94
C MET A 205 -0.02 17.91 3.19
N THR A 206 -0.26 17.32 4.36
CA THR A 206 0.26 17.75 5.66
C THR A 206 1.05 16.64 6.33
N ASN A 207 2.38 16.66 6.15
CA ASN A 207 3.27 15.66 6.73
C ASN A 207 3.42 15.82 8.25
N LEU A 208 3.06 14.78 8.99
CA LEU A 208 3.10 14.73 10.45
C LEU A 208 4.48 14.34 11.02
N ALA A 209 5.39 13.78 10.22
CA ALA A 209 6.68 13.26 10.69
C ALA A 209 7.62 14.35 11.25
N GLY A 210 7.42 15.61 10.85
CA GLY A 210 8.16 16.78 11.36
C GLY A 210 7.47 17.53 12.51
N SER A 211 6.22 17.17 12.84
CA SER A 211 5.40 17.89 13.82
C SER A 211 5.60 17.32 15.22
N GLY A 212 6.69 17.71 15.89
CA GLY A 212 7.08 17.17 17.20
C GLY A 212 6.09 17.38 18.37
N SER A 213 5.00 18.14 18.20
CA SER A 213 4.05 18.47 19.27
C SER A 213 2.62 17.96 19.06
N GLY A 214 2.36 17.14 18.03
CA GLY A 214 1.02 16.62 17.74
C GLY A 214 0.70 15.33 18.49
N GLN A 215 -0.59 14.96 18.46
CA GLN A 215 -1.08 13.67 18.95
C GLN A 215 -1.93 12.96 17.89
N LEU A 216 -1.86 11.64 17.87
CA LEU A 216 -2.69 10.77 17.06
C LEU A 216 -2.95 9.47 17.84
N LEU A 217 -4.19 8.95 17.75
CA LEU A 217 -4.60 7.74 18.48
C LEU A 217 -4.34 7.82 20.00
N ASP A 218 -4.60 8.99 20.59
CA ASP A 218 -4.42 9.28 22.02
C ASP A 218 -2.96 9.18 22.50
N ARG A 219 -1.99 9.18 21.57
CA ARG A 219 -0.55 9.11 21.83
C ARG A 219 0.20 10.27 21.15
N PRO A 220 1.37 10.68 21.66
CA PRO A 220 2.25 11.60 20.94
C PRO A 220 2.62 11.08 19.54
N LEU A 221 2.75 11.97 18.55
CA LEU A 221 3.09 11.56 17.18
C LEU A 221 4.41 10.77 17.10
N SER A 222 5.41 11.12 17.90
CA SER A 222 6.68 10.39 17.98
C SER A 222 6.48 8.94 18.40
N VAL A 223 5.65 8.70 19.41
CA VAL A 223 5.31 7.37 19.92
C VAL A 223 4.64 6.54 18.84
N VAL A 224 3.69 7.11 18.08
CA VAL A 224 3.05 6.42 16.95
C VAL A 224 4.06 6.13 15.84
N GLN A 225 4.89 7.11 15.50
CA GLN A 225 5.93 6.97 14.47
C GLN A 225 6.93 5.87 14.80
N ASP A 226 7.31 5.67 16.07
CA ASP A 226 8.20 4.58 16.46
C ASP A 226 7.62 3.19 16.13
N ARG A 227 6.30 3.01 16.22
CA ARG A 227 5.64 1.74 15.84
C ARG A 227 5.59 1.58 14.33
N LEU A 228 5.34 2.68 13.62
CA LEU A 228 5.32 2.67 12.16
C LEU A 228 6.70 2.39 11.59
N ASP A 229 7.77 2.95 12.18
CA ASP A 229 9.16 2.61 11.85
C ASP A 229 9.44 1.12 12.04
N ALA A 230 9.05 0.56 13.19
CA ALA A 230 9.28 -0.85 13.49
C ALA A 230 8.50 -1.77 12.54
N LEU A 231 7.22 -1.47 12.27
CA LEU A 231 6.41 -2.25 11.34
C LEU A 231 7.00 -2.18 9.92
N LEU A 232 7.35 -0.99 9.43
CA LEU A 232 7.94 -0.84 8.10
C LEU A 232 9.30 -1.54 8.02
N LEU A 233 10.07 -1.60 9.11
CA LEU A 233 11.35 -2.31 9.18
C LEU A 233 11.16 -3.82 8.99
N VAL A 234 10.11 -4.41 9.56
CA VAL A 234 9.73 -5.80 9.26
C VAL A 234 9.32 -5.95 7.80
N LEU A 235 8.44 -5.07 7.31
CA LEU A 235 7.85 -5.21 5.98
C LEU A 235 8.85 -5.05 4.84
N LYS A 236 9.87 -4.19 4.98
CA LYS A 236 10.83 -3.89 3.90
C LYS A 236 11.68 -5.08 3.44
N SER A 237 11.76 -6.13 4.25
CA SER A 237 12.57 -7.34 4.03
C SER A 237 11.79 -8.63 4.30
N CYS A 238 10.48 -8.52 4.55
CA CYS A 238 9.66 -9.65 4.94
C CYS A 238 9.63 -10.73 3.86
N LYS A 239 9.41 -11.97 4.29
CA LYS A 239 9.10 -13.11 3.43
C LYS A 239 8.07 -14.00 4.11
N ALA A 240 7.24 -14.64 3.31
CA ALA A 240 6.31 -15.67 3.76
C ALA A 240 5.44 -15.20 4.94
N GLU A 241 5.45 -15.97 6.05
CA GLU A 241 4.67 -15.65 7.25
C GLU A 241 5.00 -14.28 7.84
N THR A 242 6.25 -13.81 7.76
CA THR A 242 6.63 -12.48 8.26
C THR A 242 5.88 -11.36 7.53
N CYS A 243 5.60 -11.52 6.23
CA CYS A 243 4.79 -10.54 5.48
C CYS A 243 3.31 -10.59 5.88
N ARG A 244 2.79 -11.80 6.15
CA ARG A 244 1.39 -12.00 6.55
C ARG A 244 1.11 -11.57 7.98
N LEU A 245 2.08 -11.75 8.89
CA LEU A 245 1.92 -11.58 10.33
C LEU A 245 3.10 -10.77 10.92
N PRO A 246 3.35 -9.54 10.46
CA PRO A 246 4.53 -8.78 10.84
C PRO A 246 4.57 -8.45 12.33
N TRP A 247 3.41 -8.24 12.97
CA TRP A 247 3.35 -7.99 14.41
C TRP A 247 3.81 -9.18 15.25
N ARG A 248 3.56 -10.42 14.80
CA ARG A 248 4.06 -11.64 15.46
C ARG A 248 5.57 -11.81 15.32
N HIS A 249 6.16 -11.25 14.28
CA HIS A 249 7.62 -11.24 14.15
C HIS A 249 8.28 -10.38 15.24
N ILE A 250 7.64 -9.25 15.60
CA ILE A 250 8.10 -8.38 16.68
C ILE A 250 7.72 -8.94 18.07
N HIS A 251 6.54 -9.56 18.19
CA HIS A 251 5.95 -10.10 19.42
C HIS A 251 5.62 -11.60 19.28
N PRO A 252 6.62 -12.50 19.30
CA PRO A 252 6.41 -13.93 19.07
C PRO A 252 5.62 -14.62 20.18
N GLU A 253 5.63 -14.07 21.40
CA GLU A 253 4.84 -14.57 22.54
C GLU A 253 3.38 -14.07 22.51
N GLY A 254 3.02 -13.26 21.50
CA GLY A 254 1.68 -12.70 21.30
C GLY A 254 1.46 -11.37 22.02
N GLY A 255 0.19 -10.98 22.17
CA GLY A 255 -0.23 -9.74 22.83
C GLY A 255 -0.29 -8.51 21.91
N VAL A 256 0.28 -8.57 20.70
CA VAL A 256 0.18 -7.53 19.68
C VAL A 256 -0.19 -8.14 18.35
N GLU A 257 -1.40 -7.85 17.84
CA GLU A 257 -1.86 -8.32 16.53
C GLU A 257 -1.99 -7.20 15.49
N ASN A 258 -2.00 -5.93 15.92
CA ASN A 258 -2.20 -4.75 15.07
C ASN A 258 -1.55 -3.51 15.71
N LEU A 259 -1.61 -2.36 15.02
CA LEU A 259 -1.05 -1.11 15.54
C LEU A 259 -1.71 -0.65 16.85
N ARG A 260 -3.01 -0.87 17.07
CA ARG A 260 -3.69 -0.47 18.31
C ARG A 260 -3.09 -1.18 19.53
N ASP A 261 -2.78 -2.47 19.41
CA ASP A 261 -2.17 -3.23 20.51
C ASP A 261 -0.73 -2.77 20.75
N ALA A 262 0.02 -2.47 19.67
CA ALA A 262 1.39 -1.94 19.73
C ALA A 262 1.47 -0.55 20.38
N LEU A 263 0.35 0.17 20.46
CA LEU A 263 0.22 1.46 21.13
C LEU A 263 -0.06 1.33 22.64
N ASP A 264 0.04 0.16 23.26
CA ASP A 264 0.12 0.07 24.72
C ASP A 264 1.40 0.77 25.22
N ALA A 265 1.29 1.52 26.32
CA ALA A 265 2.39 2.30 26.90
C ALA A 265 3.53 1.42 27.43
N LYS A 266 3.25 0.16 27.80
CA LYS A 266 4.29 -0.77 28.24
C LYS A 266 5.34 -1.07 27.16
N TYR A 267 5.01 -0.87 25.88
CA TYR A 267 5.92 -1.08 24.76
C TYR A 267 6.69 0.19 24.34
N ASP A 268 6.51 1.33 25.01
CA ASP A 268 7.09 2.62 24.60
C ASP A 268 8.61 2.58 24.47
N GLU A 269 9.30 2.14 25.52
CA GLU A 269 10.76 2.07 25.55
C GLU A 269 11.29 1.08 24.50
N PHE A 270 10.61 -0.06 24.34
CA PHE A 270 10.96 -1.07 23.35
C PHE A 270 10.89 -0.52 21.91
N TYR A 271 9.78 0.13 21.54
CA TYR A 271 9.64 0.69 20.19
C TYR A 271 10.56 1.89 19.96
N ALA A 272 10.80 2.72 20.97
CA ALA A 272 11.77 3.81 20.88
C ALA A 272 13.20 3.31 20.65
N GLY A 273 13.53 2.13 21.20
CA GLY A 273 14.83 1.47 21.04
C GLY A 273 15.02 0.68 19.74
N GLN A 274 14.00 0.59 18.88
CA GLN A 274 14.11 -0.15 17.62
C GLN A 274 15.13 0.49 16.67
N PRO A 275 15.90 -0.32 15.90
CA PRO A 275 16.68 0.18 14.78
C PRO A 275 15.80 0.98 13.83
N LYS A 276 16.33 2.06 13.30
CA LYS A 276 15.60 2.92 12.37
C LYS A 276 15.99 2.59 10.94
N ILE A 277 15.00 2.59 10.05
CA ILE A 277 15.24 2.50 8.61
C ILE A 277 16.10 3.69 8.19
N SER A 278 17.14 3.41 7.44
CA SER A 278 18.01 4.42 6.86
C SER A 278 18.57 3.94 5.53
N PHE A 279 18.89 4.88 4.66
CA PHE A 279 19.58 4.60 3.41
C PHE A 279 20.96 5.26 3.43
N SER A 280 21.98 4.52 3.01
CA SER A 280 23.32 5.05 2.78
C SER A 280 23.52 5.56 1.35
N ASP A 281 22.71 5.07 0.41
CA ASP A 281 22.71 5.51 -0.99
C ASP A 281 21.31 5.35 -1.62
N CYS A 282 21.04 6.19 -2.63
CA CYS A 282 19.81 6.19 -3.41
C CYS A 282 20.03 5.37 -4.71
N LYS A 283 20.13 4.04 -4.58
CA LYS A 283 20.26 3.16 -5.76
C LYS A 283 18.97 3.15 -6.58
N ASP A 284 19.13 3.02 -7.89
CA ASP A 284 18.02 2.86 -8.84
C ASP A 284 17.56 1.40 -8.99
N PHE A 285 18.00 0.52 -8.08
CA PHE A 285 17.68 -0.90 -8.03
C PHE A 285 17.70 -1.36 -6.57
N TYR A 286 17.12 -2.53 -6.30
CA TYR A 286 17.15 -3.13 -4.97
C TYR A 286 18.58 -3.50 -4.56
N ASP A 287 19.07 -2.88 -3.49
CA ASP A 287 20.38 -3.13 -2.91
C ASP A 287 20.31 -3.11 -1.38
N ILE A 288 20.26 -4.31 -0.79
CA ILE A 288 20.14 -4.48 0.67
C ILE A 288 21.27 -3.79 1.44
N ALA A 289 22.48 -3.70 0.86
CA ALA A 289 23.62 -3.05 1.49
C ALA A 289 23.44 -1.54 1.65
N SER A 290 22.57 -0.95 0.83
CA SER A 290 22.25 0.48 0.87
C SER A 290 21.10 0.81 1.82
N GLU A 291 20.36 -0.19 2.35
CA GLU A 291 19.10 0.02 3.11
C GLU A 291 19.25 -0.08 4.64
N GLY A 292 20.47 0.01 5.18
CA GLY A 292 20.70 0.07 6.62
C GLY A 292 20.20 -1.16 7.39
N ALA A 293 19.55 -0.94 8.54
CA ALA A 293 19.02 -2.02 9.38
C ALA A 293 18.00 -2.88 8.62
N GLN A 294 18.09 -4.21 8.81
CA GLN A 294 17.22 -5.19 8.13
C GLN A 294 16.30 -5.95 9.07
N ASP A 295 16.62 -5.95 10.37
CA ASP A 295 15.94 -6.75 11.38
C ASP A 295 15.47 -5.86 12.52
N THR A 296 14.28 -6.16 13.05
CA THR A 296 13.76 -5.56 14.27
C THR A 296 14.31 -6.26 15.52
N LEU A 297 14.35 -5.55 16.64
CA LEU A 297 14.43 -6.21 17.94
C LEU A 297 13.12 -6.94 18.23
N VAL A 298 13.22 -8.05 18.95
CA VAL A 298 12.08 -8.88 19.38
C VAL A 298 11.73 -8.54 20.83
N TYR A 299 10.44 -8.38 21.12
CA TYR A 299 9.96 -8.17 22.47
C TYR A 299 9.82 -9.51 23.21
N TYR A 300 10.37 -9.58 24.41
CA TYR A 300 10.16 -10.66 25.37
C TYR A 300 9.67 -10.02 26.68
N ASP A 301 8.66 -10.62 27.32
CA ASP A 301 8.17 -10.10 28.59
C ASP A 301 9.30 -10.18 29.64
N PRO A 302 9.66 -9.07 30.31
CA PRO A 302 10.79 -9.01 31.23
C PRO A 302 10.61 -9.84 32.53
#